data_AF-A0A7W7IL12-F1
#
_entry.id   AF-A0A7W7IL12-F1
#
_cell.length_a   1.000
_cell.length_b   1.000
_cell.length_c   1.000
_cell.angle_alpha   90.00
_cell.angle_beta   90.00
_cell.angle_gamma   90.00
#
_symmetry.space_group_name_H-M   'P 1'
#
loop_
_entity.id
_entity.type
_entity.pdbx_description
1 polymer ?
#
loop_
_entity_poly.entity_id
_entity_poly.type
_entity_poly.pdbx_seq_one_letter_code
_entity_poly.pdbx_strand_id
1 'polypeptide(L)'
;MRLTVWTAPALAALALAGCAPTLKSEFAGASSGAPIPVAGYDWHLNEDAEEASLSYGMAETDDVPLDLSCRPGSGALQILQTVAEDHPKVIALESGGDTETYPAKAEPSAMHDGVDLTAVARTTDPVFLRFRKLGWLATYGLDYRTPLVAQQGSDKQIDRFFILCG
;
A
#
# COMPACT_ATOMS: atom_id res chain seq x y z
N MET A 1 28.74 -61.00 -50.05
CA MET A 1 28.37 -60.83 -51.47
C MET A 1 26.85 -60.81 -51.59
N ARG A 2 26.25 -59.62 -51.77
CA ARG A 2 25.01 -59.31 -52.51
C ARG A 2 24.54 -57.89 -52.12
N LEU A 3 24.58 -57.00 -53.11
CA LEU A 3 24.03 -55.64 -53.10
C LEU A 3 22.50 -55.72 -53.15
N THR A 4 21.82 -54.82 -52.43
CA THR A 4 20.49 -54.37 -52.84
C THR A 4 20.33 -52.90 -52.46
N VAL A 5 20.04 -52.11 -53.49
CA VAL A 5 19.84 -50.65 -53.52
C VAL A 5 18.33 -50.36 -53.32
N TRP A 6 18.00 -49.06 -53.23
CA TRP A 6 16.66 -48.42 -53.41
C TRP A 6 15.90 -48.23 -52.09
N THR A 7 15.31 -47.09 -51.73
CA THR A 7 15.04 -45.78 -52.38
C THR A 7 14.56 -44.84 -51.27
N ALA A 8 14.93 -43.56 -51.33
CA ALA A 8 14.36 -42.53 -50.45
C ALA A 8 12.99 -42.05 -50.98
N PRO A 9 12.05 -41.65 -50.09
CA PRO A 9 11.14 -40.57 -50.39
C PRO A 9 11.26 -39.43 -49.37
N ALA A 10 11.37 -38.22 -49.92
CA ALA A 10 11.35 -36.96 -49.21
C ALA A 10 10.00 -36.74 -48.52
N LEU A 11 10.05 -36.39 -47.23
CA LEU A 11 8.91 -35.82 -46.49
C LEU A 11 9.22 -34.36 -46.23
N ALA A 12 8.58 -33.49 -47.02
CA ALA A 12 8.53 -32.06 -46.78
C ALA A 12 7.56 -31.80 -45.62
N ALA A 13 8.09 -31.38 -44.47
CA ALA A 13 7.28 -30.87 -43.36
C ALA A 13 7.15 -29.34 -43.50
N LEU A 14 5.95 -28.89 -43.89
CA LEU A 14 5.53 -27.50 -43.81
C LEU A 14 5.32 -27.14 -42.32
N ALA A 15 6.28 -26.41 -41.73
CA ALA A 15 6.09 -25.83 -40.41
C ALA A 15 5.19 -24.58 -40.53
N LEU A 16 3.94 -24.70 -40.07
CA LEU A 16 3.02 -23.58 -39.91
C LEU A 16 3.55 -22.66 -38.80
N ALA A 17 4.01 -21.46 -39.19
CA ALA A 17 4.29 -20.37 -38.26
C ALA A 17 2.96 -19.84 -37.71
N GLY A 18 2.55 -20.36 -36.54
CA GLY A 18 1.43 -19.82 -35.78
C GLY A 18 1.85 -18.51 -35.11
N CYS A 19 1.37 -17.38 -35.62
CA CYS A 19 1.36 -16.12 -34.88
C CYS A 19 0.41 -16.29 -33.68
N ALA A 20 0.97 -16.57 -32.51
CA ALA A 20 0.22 -16.46 -31.26
C ALA A 20 -0.07 -14.97 -31.02
N PRO A 21 -1.34 -14.54 -30.92
CA PRO A 21 -1.62 -13.23 -30.39
C PRO A 21 -1.21 -13.26 -28.91
N THR A 22 -0.16 -12.52 -28.58
CA THR A 22 0.19 -12.21 -27.20
C THR A 22 -1.03 -11.52 -26.60
N LEU A 23 -1.79 -12.24 -25.78
CA LEU A 23 -2.77 -11.64 -24.91
C LEU A 23 -1.98 -10.70 -24.01
N LYS A 24 -2.01 -9.41 -24.33
CA LYS A 24 -1.63 -8.38 -23.38
C LYS A 24 -2.57 -8.59 -22.21
N SER A 25 -2.03 -9.14 -21.13
CA SER A 25 -2.66 -9.11 -19.84
C SER A 25 -2.93 -7.64 -19.56
N GLU A 26 -4.16 -7.20 -19.73
CA GLU A 26 -4.67 -5.94 -19.23
C GLU A 26 -4.68 -6.06 -17.71
N PHE A 27 -3.49 -6.03 -17.10
CA PHE A 27 -3.38 -5.48 -15.77
C PHE A 27 -3.87 -4.05 -15.94
N ALA A 28 -5.09 -3.81 -15.45
CA ALA A 28 -5.70 -2.51 -15.33
C ALA A 28 -4.59 -1.52 -14.98
N GLY A 29 -4.28 -0.63 -15.93
CA GLY A 29 -3.24 0.36 -15.74
C GLY A 29 -3.50 1.06 -14.42
N ALA A 30 -2.49 1.10 -13.56
CA ALA A 30 -2.51 1.93 -12.37
C ALA A 30 -2.98 3.31 -12.83
N SER A 31 -4.21 3.69 -12.46
CA SER A 31 -4.75 5.00 -12.77
C SER A 31 -3.78 6.00 -12.15
N SER A 32 -3.02 6.70 -12.98
CA SER A 32 -1.93 7.58 -12.56
C SER A 32 -2.43 8.90 -11.94
N GLY A 33 -3.71 8.96 -11.57
CA GLY A 33 -4.32 10.08 -10.89
C GLY A 33 -4.28 9.89 -9.38
N ALA A 34 -4.22 11.00 -8.64
CA ALA A 34 -4.43 10.96 -7.19
C ALA A 34 -5.82 10.35 -6.90
N PRO A 35 -5.94 9.44 -5.92
CA PRO A 35 -7.24 8.90 -5.53
C PRO A 35 -8.15 10.02 -5.02
N ILE A 36 -9.47 9.82 -5.09
CA ILE A 36 -10.46 10.83 -4.68
C ILE A 36 -10.69 10.72 -3.16
N PRO A 37 -10.73 11.83 -2.40
CA PRO A 37 -11.11 11.82 -0.99
C PRO A 37 -12.50 11.24 -0.74
N VAL A 38 -12.61 10.44 0.33
CA VAL A 38 -13.89 9.89 0.78
C VAL A 38 -14.59 10.92 1.64
N ALA A 39 -15.86 11.22 1.36
CA ALA A 39 -16.62 12.19 2.14
C ALA A 39 -16.67 11.80 3.63
N GLY A 40 -16.37 12.76 4.51
CA GLY A 40 -16.38 12.58 5.96
C GLY A 40 -15.06 12.05 6.56
N TYR A 41 -14.18 11.44 5.75
CA TYR A 41 -12.85 11.03 6.21
C TYR A 41 -11.81 12.08 5.88
N ASP A 42 -10.84 12.23 6.77
CA ASP A 42 -9.68 13.09 6.58
C ASP A 42 -8.51 12.66 7.48
N TRP A 43 -7.37 13.33 7.32
CA TRP A 43 -6.24 13.26 8.22
C TRP A 43 -6.36 14.33 9.31
N HIS A 44 -6.26 13.91 10.57
CA HIS A 44 -6.38 14.77 11.75
C HIS A 44 -5.09 14.71 12.55
N LEU A 45 -4.47 15.87 12.78
CA LEU A 45 -3.28 16.00 13.62
C LEU A 45 -3.70 16.25 15.08
N ASN A 46 -3.18 15.45 16.00
CA ASN A 46 -3.18 15.72 17.43
C ASN A 46 -1.72 15.86 17.91
N GLU A 47 -1.42 16.88 18.71
CA GLU A 47 -0.08 17.11 19.24
C GLU A 47 -0.12 17.54 20.72
N ASP A 48 0.78 16.99 21.51
CA ASP A 48 1.13 17.47 22.83
C ASP A 48 2.66 17.52 23.03
N ALA A 49 3.12 17.69 24.27
CA ALA A 49 4.54 17.82 24.58
C ALA A 49 5.34 16.51 24.43
N GLU A 50 4.67 15.36 24.51
CA GLU A 50 5.28 14.03 24.56
C GLU A 50 5.04 13.23 23.27
N GLU A 51 3.91 13.46 22.61
CA GLU A 51 3.48 12.72 21.42
C GLU A 51 2.86 13.62 20.35
N ALA A 52 3.07 13.26 19.09
CA ALA A 52 2.27 13.73 17.97
C ALA A 52 1.66 12.52 17.27
N SER A 53 0.37 12.61 16.92
CA SER A 53 -0.33 11.60 16.13
C SER A 53 -1.04 12.22 14.92
N LEU A 54 -1.12 11.44 13.86
CA LEU A 54 -1.80 11.78 12.62
C LEU A 54 -2.69 10.60 12.24
N SER A 55 -3.99 10.78 12.50
CA SER A 55 -4.98 9.73 12.36
C SER A 55 -5.83 9.98 11.11
N TYR A 56 -5.98 8.95 10.27
CA TYR A 56 -6.99 8.99 9.21
C TYR A 56 -8.29 8.43 9.77
N GLY A 57 -9.37 9.21 9.73
CA GLY A 57 -10.63 8.80 10.31
C GLY A 57 -11.77 9.77 10.03
N MET A 58 -12.97 9.37 10.45
CA MET A 58 -14.14 10.23 10.42
C MET A 58 -14.22 11.06 11.71
N ALA A 59 -14.45 12.37 11.56
CA ALA A 59 -14.51 13.26 12.71
C ALA A 59 -15.67 12.88 13.65
N GLU A 60 -15.43 12.95 14.96
CA GLU A 60 -16.41 12.65 16.02
C GLU A 60 -16.93 11.19 16.01
N THR A 61 -16.14 10.25 15.48
CA THR A 61 -16.43 8.81 15.55
C THR A 61 -15.19 8.02 15.97
N ASP A 62 -15.41 6.77 16.39
CA ASP A 62 -14.33 5.82 16.68
C ASP A 62 -13.78 5.16 15.40
N ASP A 63 -14.16 5.62 14.20
CA ASP A 63 -13.70 5.03 12.95
C ASP A 63 -12.37 5.64 12.50
N VAL A 64 -11.28 5.00 12.94
CA VAL A 64 -9.89 5.38 12.66
C VAL A 64 -9.13 4.20 12.02
N PRO A 65 -9.21 4.04 10.68
CA PRO A 65 -8.58 2.90 10.01
C PRO A 65 -7.04 2.86 10.09
N LEU A 66 -6.39 4.01 10.28
CA LEU A 66 -4.93 4.11 10.35
C LEU A 66 -4.51 5.28 11.22
N ASP A 67 -3.60 5.04 12.15
CA ASP A 67 -2.95 6.06 12.96
C ASP A 67 -1.42 5.98 12.80
N LEU A 68 -0.79 7.14 12.72
CA LEU A 68 0.65 7.31 12.76
C LEU A 68 1.01 8.13 13.99
N SER A 69 1.87 7.63 14.86
CA SER A 69 2.31 8.38 16.03
C SER A 69 3.83 8.41 16.19
N CYS A 70 4.32 9.42 16.91
CA CYS A 70 5.73 9.59 17.17
C CYS A 70 5.96 10.37 18.47
N ARG A 71 7.13 10.16 19.08
CA ARG A 71 7.70 11.17 19.97
C ARG A 71 8.33 12.28 19.11
N PRO A 72 8.08 13.57 19.39
CA PRO A 72 8.67 14.67 18.64
C PRO A 72 10.20 14.56 18.50
N GLY A 73 10.70 14.80 17.29
CA GLY A 73 12.12 14.77 16.92
C GLY A 73 12.78 13.37 16.91
N SER A 74 12.02 12.29 17.09
CA SER A 74 12.60 10.94 17.18
C SER A 74 12.99 10.33 15.83
N GLY A 75 12.36 10.77 14.74
CA GLY A 75 12.46 10.17 13.41
C GLY A 75 11.84 8.77 13.30
N ALA A 76 11.29 8.23 14.39
CA ALA A 76 10.63 6.93 14.44
C ALA A 76 9.11 7.13 14.42
N LEU A 77 8.42 6.32 13.63
CA LEU A 77 6.97 6.28 13.56
C LEU A 77 6.47 4.95 14.13
N GLN A 78 5.41 5.01 14.91
CA GLN A 78 4.55 3.86 15.17
C GLN A 78 3.37 3.94 14.19
N ILE A 79 3.01 2.80 13.62
CA ILE A 79 1.85 2.66 12.75
C ILE A 79 0.87 1.74 13.47
N LEU A 80 -0.36 2.20 13.64
CA LEU A 80 -1.47 1.42 14.17
C LEU A 80 -2.55 1.27 13.09
N GLN A 81 -2.96 0.03 12.81
CA GLN A 81 -4.01 -0.28 11.84
C GLN A 81 -4.96 -1.34 12.40
N THR A 82 -6.26 -1.06 12.42
CA THR A 82 -7.29 -2.02 12.80
C THR A 82 -7.70 -2.87 11.60
N VAL A 83 -7.71 -4.19 11.75
CA VAL A 83 -8.02 -5.15 10.67
C VAL A 83 -8.81 -6.37 11.20
N ALA A 84 -9.38 -7.15 10.30
CA ALA A 84 -10.03 -8.42 10.65
C ALA A 84 -9.02 -9.45 11.22
N GLU A 85 -9.50 -10.42 12.01
CA GLU A 85 -8.64 -11.39 12.71
C GLU A 85 -7.75 -12.25 11.80
N ASP A 86 -8.20 -12.53 10.57
CA ASP A 86 -7.48 -13.34 9.58
C ASP A 86 -6.49 -12.53 8.73
N HIS A 87 -6.39 -11.22 8.96
CA HIS A 87 -5.47 -10.37 8.24
C HIS A 87 -4.01 -10.76 8.48
N PRO A 88 -3.14 -10.74 7.45
CA PRO A 88 -1.71 -10.94 7.62
C PRO A 88 -1.11 -10.00 8.67
N LYS A 89 -0.11 -10.48 9.43
CA LYS A 89 0.60 -9.69 10.46
C LYS A 89 1.64 -8.73 9.86
N VAL A 90 1.20 -7.97 8.87
CA VAL A 90 1.98 -6.94 8.19
C VAL A 90 1.08 -5.75 7.89
N ILE A 91 1.67 -4.55 7.91
CA ILE A 91 1.04 -3.33 7.42
C ILE A 91 1.74 -2.96 6.11
N ALA A 92 1.01 -3.01 5.00
CA ALA A 92 1.53 -2.67 3.69
C ALA A 92 0.95 -1.32 3.24
N LEU A 93 1.84 -0.38 2.95
CA LEU A 93 1.50 1.00 2.60
C LEU A 93 2.01 1.35 1.20
N GLU A 94 1.22 2.14 0.49
CA GLU A 94 1.57 2.73 -0.79
C GLU A 94 1.34 4.25 -0.77
N SER A 95 2.21 5.00 -1.43
CA SER A 95 1.93 6.38 -1.85
C SER A 95 2.58 6.66 -3.18
N GLY A 96 1.80 7.05 -4.19
CA GLY A 96 2.32 7.49 -5.48
C GLY A 96 3.24 6.52 -6.22
N GLY A 97 3.10 5.21 -5.99
CA GLY A 97 3.96 4.15 -6.54
C GLY A 97 5.15 3.74 -5.64
N ASP A 98 5.44 4.48 -4.57
CA ASP A 98 6.36 4.03 -3.53
C ASP A 98 5.60 3.10 -2.58
N THR A 99 6.18 1.93 -2.27
CA THR A 99 5.53 0.90 -1.45
C THR A 99 6.47 0.43 -0.35
N GLU A 100 5.92 0.16 0.82
CA GLU A 100 6.64 -0.45 1.94
C GLU A 100 5.76 -1.50 2.62
N THR A 101 6.38 -2.46 3.29
CA THR A 101 5.68 -3.48 4.09
C THR A 101 6.39 -3.67 5.41
N TYR A 102 5.66 -3.42 6.50
CA TYR A 102 6.18 -3.46 7.85
C TYR A 102 5.67 -4.70 8.58
N PRO A 103 6.55 -5.55 9.13
CA PRO A 103 6.13 -6.60 10.05
C PRO A 103 5.43 -5.99 11.26
N ALA A 104 4.26 -6.53 11.61
CA ALA A 104 3.43 -5.98 12.68
C ALA A 104 3.24 -6.98 13.83
N LYS A 105 3.15 -6.45 15.04
CA LYS A 105 2.51 -7.17 16.15
C LYS A 105 1.00 -7.11 15.97
N ALA A 106 0.30 -8.16 16.39
CA ALA A 106 -1.15 -8.23 16.32
C ALA A 106 -1.68 -8.53 17.71
N GLU A 107 -2.59 -7.70 18.19
CA GLU A 107 -3.26 -7.83 19.49
C GLU A 107 -4.77 -7.71 19.29
N PRO A 108 -5.62 -8.39 20.09
CA PRO A 108 -7.08 -8.22 19.97
C PRO A 108 -7.45 -6.75 20.14
N SER A 109 -8.30 -6.22 19.24
CA SER A 109 -8.70 -4.83 19.32
C SER A 109 -9.61 -4.61 20.54
N ALA A 110 -9.34 -3.54 21.29
CA ALA A 110 -10.15 -3.19 22.46
C ALA A 110 -11.44 -2.43 22.08
N MET A 111 -11.46 -1.81 20.89
CA MET A 111 -12.53 -0.92 20.43
C MET A 111 -13.35 -1.51 19.27
N HIS A 112 -12.79 -2.48 18.54
CA HIS A 112 -13.41 -3.06 17.34
C HIS A 112 -13.41 -4.58 17.38
N ASP A 113 -14.23 -5.20 16.55
CA ASP A 113 -14.06 -6.63 16.23
C ASP A 113 -12.81 -6.80 15.36
N GLY A 114 -11.90 -7.69 15.73
CA GLY A 114 -10.67 -7.96 14.98
C GLY A 114 -9.39 -7.77 15.80
N VAL A 115 -8.33 -7.34 15.13
CA VAL A 115 -7.01 -7.13 15.72
C VAL A 115 -6.43 -5.77 15.36
N ASP A 116 -5.70 -5.21 16.32
CA ASP A 116 -4.88 -4.02 16.15
C ASP A 116 -3.48 -4.46 15.73
N LEU A 117 -3.06 -4.03 14.53
CA LEU A 117 -1.70 -4.21 14.05
C LEU A 117 -0.85 -3.02 14.46
N THR A 118 0.28 -3.27 15.11
CA THR A 118 1.28 -2.24 15.44
C THR A 118 2.62 -2.54 14.79
N ALA A 119 3.14 -1.58 14.03
CA ALA A 119 4.45 -1.66 13.40
C ALA A 119 5.31 -0.41 13.69
N VAL A 120 6.62 -0.52 13.44
CA VAL A 120 7.56 0.60 13.57
C VAL A 120 8.16 0.91 12.21
N ALA A 121 8.24 2.19 11.88
CA ALA A 121 8.82 2.71 10.66
C ALA A 121 9.65 3.98 10.92
N ARG A 122 10.12 4.63 9.86
CA ARG A 122 10.88 5.88 9.92
C ARG A 122 10.17 6.97 9.12
N THR A 123 10.25 8.21 9.61
CA THR A 123 9.77 9.38 8.85
C THR A 123 10.45 9.55 7.49
N THR A 124 11.63 8.94 7.33
CA THR A 124 12.44 8.97 6.12
C THR A 124 12.17 7.80 5.16
N ASP A 125 11.29 6.87 5.50
CA ASP A 125 10.99 5.76 4.57
C ASP A 125 10.30 6.33 3.31
N PRO A 126 10.64 5.84 2.10
CA PRO A 126 10.18 6.42 0.84
C PRO A 126 8.67 6.66 0.75
N VAL A 127 7.87 5.71 1.24
CA VAL A 127 6.41 5.83 1.25
C VAL A 127 5.92 7.06 2.05
N PHE A 128 6.58 7.39 3.16
CA PHE A 128 6.20 8.52 4.02
C PHE A 128 6.69 9.86 3.47
N LEU A 129 7.88 9.88 2.84
CA LEU A 129 8.33 11.05 2.08
C LEU A 129 7.37 11.36 0.93
N ARG A 130 6.86 10.32 0.26
CA ARG A 130 5.92 10.48 -0.84
C ARG A 130 4.53 10.87 -0.34
N PHE A 131 4.06 10.27 0.75
CA PHE A 131 2.83 10.65 1.43
C PHE A 131 2.81 12.12 1.81
N ARG A 132 3.86 12.62 2.48
CA ARG A 132 3.99 14.03 2.85
C ARG A 132 3.83 14.97 1.65
N LYS A 133 4.31 14.56 0.48
CA LYS A 133 4.23 15.37 -0.75
C LYS A 133 2.86 15.28 -1.44
N LEU A 134 2.20 14.13 -1.37
CA LEU A 134 0.98 13.85 -2.14
C LEU A 134 -0.31 14.00 -1.33
N GLY A 135 -0.24 13.96 -0.01
CA GLY A 135 -1.40 14.05 0.87
C GLY A 135 -2.24 12.76 0.94
N TRP A 136 -1.72 11.62 0.48
CA TRP A 136 -2.44 10.35 0.57
C TRP A 136 -1.53 9.12 0.75
N LEU A 137 -2.06 8.15 1.48
CA LEU A 137 -1.57 6.77 1.57
C LEU A 137 -2.62 5.83 0.99
N ALA A 138 -2.24 4.58 0.76
CA ALA A 138 -3.19 3.49 0.65
C ALA A 138 -2.69 2.31 1.47
N THR A 139 -3.57 1.67 2.22
CA THR A 139 -3.32 0.31 2.69
C THR A 139 -3.64 -0.64 1.55
N TYR A 140 -2.85 -1.70 1.37
CA TYR A 140 -3.06 -2.62 0.25
C TYR A 140 -2.68 -4.06 0.59
N GLY A 141 -3.25 -5.00 -0.14
CA GLY A 141 -2.97 -6.42 -0.06
C GLY A 141 -3.15 -7.09 -1.41
N LEU A 142 -3.22 -8.43 -1.43
CA LEU A 142 -3.39 -9.18 -2.68
C LEU A 142 -4.68 -8.81 -3.42
N ASP A 143 -5.77 -8.63 -2.67
CA ASP A 143 -7.12 -8.45 -3.22
C ASP A 143 -7.76 -7.10 -2.84
N TYR A 144 -7.01 -6.20 -2.20
CA TYR A 144 -7.54 -4.91 -1.76
C TYR A 144 -6.53 -3.78 -1.89
N ARG A 145 -7.07 -2.57 -2.04
CA ARG A 145 -6.33 -1.30 -1.98
C ARG A 145 -7.29 -0.23 -1.50
N THR A 146 -7.03 0.31 -0.32
CA THR A 146 -7.89 1.31 0.35
C THR A 146 -7.15 2.64 0.44
N PRO A 147 -7.46 3.61 -0.43
CA PRO A 147 -6.85 4.94 -0.38
C PRO A 147 -7.34 5.74 0.85
N LEU A 148 -6.39 6.42 1.49
CA LEU A 148 -6.55 7.29 2.65
C LEU A 148 -6.08 8.69 2.24
N VAL A 149 -7.00 9.50 1.73
CA VAL A 149 -6.67 10.74 1.01
C VAL A 149 -7.12 11.95 1.82
N ALA A 150 -6.23 12.93 1.98
CA ALA A 150 -6.56 14.20 2.62
C ALA A 150 -7.66 14.95 1.87
N GLN A 151 -8.54 15.60 2.62
CA GLN A 151 -9.42 16.62 2.05
C GLN A 151 -8.60 17.84 1.62
N GLN A 152 -9.21 18.68 0.78
CA GLN A 152 -8.58 19.91 0.34
C GLN A 152 -8.25 20.82 1.55
N GLY A 153 -6.96 21.12 1.72
CA GLY A 153 -6.45 21.99 2.79
C GLY A 153 -5.92 21.25 4.03
N SER A 154 -6.13 19.93 4.12
CA SER A 154 -5.65 19.08 5.22
C SER A 154 -4.24 18.54 5.02
N ASP A 155 -3.66 18.75 3.83
CA ASP A 155 -2.26 18.48 3.52
C ASP A 155 -1.27 19.16 4.48
N LYS A 156 -1.65 20.32 5.02
CA LYS A 156 -0.85 21.05 6.04
C LYS A 156 -0.72 20.28 7.35
N GLN A 157 -1.71 19.48 7.72
CA GLN A 157 -1.67 18.66 8.93
C GLN A 157 -0.64 17.55 8.79
N ILE A 158 -0.59 16.94 7.60
CA ILE A 158 0.40 15.93 7.24
C ILE A 158 1.81 16.53 7.27
N ASP A 159 2.03 17.68 6.63
CA ASP A 159 3.34 18.33 6.64
C ASP A 159 3.79 18.70 8.06
N ARG A 160 2.89 19.25 8.87
CA ARG A 160 3.14 19.59 10.26
C ARG A 160 3.53 18.36 11.09
N PHE A 161 2.83 17.24 10.94
CA PHE A 161 3.18 15.98 11.61
C PHE A 161 4.63 15.57 11.31
N PHE A 162 5.04 15.58 10.04
CA PHE A 162 6.41 15.20 9.67
C PHE A 162 7.48 16.20 10.12
N ILE A 163 7.13 17.48 10.34
CA ILE A 163 8.02 18.47 10.97
C ILE A 163 8.19 18.19 12.46
N LEU A 164 7.14 17.75 13.14
CA LEU A 164 7.22 17.41 14.57
C LEU A 164 8.03 16.14 14.78
N CYS A 165 7.81 15.13 13.94
CA CYS A 165 8.39 13.81 14.12
C CYS A 165 9.85 13.67 13.67
N GLY A 166 10.39 14.58 12.83
CA GLY A 166 11.68 14.39 12.16
C GLY A 166 12.54 15.63 12.03
#